data_AF-A9NXC6-F1
#
_entry.id   AF-A9NXC6-F1
#
_cell.length_a   1.000
_cell.length_b   1.000
_cell.length_c   1.000
_cell.angle_alpha   90.00
_cell.angle_beta   90.00
_cell.angle_gamma   90.00
#
_symmetry.space_group_name_H-M   'P 1'
#
loop_
_entity.id
_entity.type
_entity.pdbx_description
1 polymer ?
#
loop_
_entity_poly.entity_id
_entity_poly.type
_entity_poly.pdbx_seq_one_letter_code
_entity_poly.pdbx_strand_id
1 'polypeptide(L)'
;MEIKKAVHACILLVMLFGLLNLVVCSVEDEINGFSLGQPQTLHKDRHLLALNCGSACGKRCALASVKDRCLKYCGICCSSCQCVPPGTYGNKNACPCYRDLKNAKGKPKCP
;
A
#
# COMPACT_ATOMS: atom_id res chain seq x y z
N MET A 1 11.47 15.79 -53.86
CA MET A 1 12.68 15.53 -53.03
C MET A 1 12.54 15.99 -51.58
N GLU A 2 11.44 16.62 -51.19
CA GLU A 2 11.23 17.11 -49.82
C GLU A 2 10.71 16.03 -48.85
N ILE A 3 9.92 15.06 -49.34
CA ILE A 3 9.39 13.94 -48.52
C ILE A 3 10.51 13.00 -48.06
N LYS A 4 11.51 12.74 -48.92
CA LYS A 4 12.66 11.89 -48.54
C LYS A 4 13.51 12.54 -47.44
N LYS A 5 13.62 13.87 -47.44
CA LYS A 5 14.31 14.65 -46.39
C LYS A 5 13.51 14.67 -45.09
N ALA A 6 12.18 14.78 -45.17
CA ALA A 6 11.30 14.70 -44.00
C ALA A 6 11.33 13.30 -43.36
N VAL A 7 11.34 12.23 -44.16
CA VAL A 7 11.47 10.86 -43.65
C VAL A 7 12.86 10.61 -43.07
N HIS A 8 13.92 11.11 -43.70
CA HIS A 8 15.28 11.02 -43.12
C HIS A 8 15.42 11.83 -41.82
N ALA A 9 14.84 13.02 -41.76
CA ALA A 9 14.84 13.85 -40.56
C ALA A 9 14.05 13.17 -39.43
N CYS A 10 12.89 12.57 -39.73
CA CYS A 10 12.13 11.79 -38.74
C CYS A 10 12.88 10.55 -38.27
N ILE A 11 13.58 9.83 -39.16
CA ILE A 11 14.39 8.67 -38.76
C ILE A 11 15.57 9.11 -37.88
N LEU A 12 16.26 10.19 -38.23
CA LEU A 12 17.36 10.71 -37.41
C LEU A 12 16.87 11.24 -36.07
N LEU A 13 15.69 11.88 -36.01
CA LEU A 13 15.08 12.32 -34.75
C LEU A 13 14.63 11.14 -33.89
N VAL A 14 14.03 10.09 -34.47
CA VAL A 14 13.63 8.88 -33.74
C VAL A 14 14.85 8.07 -33.26
N MET A 15 15.94 8.04 -34.03
CA MET A 15 17.19 7.36 -33.62
C MET A 15 17.98 8.17 -32.58
N LEU A 16 17.97 9.50 -32.66
CA LEU A 16 18.61 10.39 -31.67
C LEU A 16 17.82 10.42 -30.36
N PHE A 17 16.49 10.47 -30.42
CA PHE A 17 15.62 10.26 -29.26
C PHE A 17 15.72 8.82 -28.75
N GLY A 18 15.82 7.81 -29.63
CA GLY A 18 15.96 6.41 -29.25
C GLY A 18 17.27 6.10 -28.51
N LEU A 19 18.38 6.75 -28.89
CA LEU A 19 19.64 6.67 -28.15
C LEU A 19 19.60 7.47 -26.84
N LEU A 20 18.85 8.57 -26.79
CA LEU A 20 18.57 9.29 -25.55
C LEU A 20 17.70 8.47 -24.58
N ASN A 21 16.79 7.63 -25.12
CA ASN A 21 15.94 6.71 -24.37
C ASN A 21 16.62 5.36 -24.04
N LEU A 22 17.77 5.01 -24.66
CA LEU A 22 18.56 3.82 -24.27
C LEU A 22 19.38 4.05 -22.97
N VAL A 23 19.56 5.31 -22.57
CA VAL A 23 20.02 5.72 -21.23
C VAL A 23 18.85 5.87 -20.23
N VAL A 24 17.61 5.58 -20.66
CA VAL A 24 16.45 5.44 -19.77
C VAL A 24 16.09 3.96 -19.63
N CYS A 25 17.08 3.14 -19.30
CA CYS A 25 16.88 1.81 -18.71
C CYS A 25 17.34 1.76 -17.23
N SER A 26 17.58 2.92 -16.60
CA SER A 26 17.90 2.97 -15.16
C SER A 26 17.10 3.96 -14.34
N VAL A 27 16.38 4.93 -14.91
CA VAL A 27 15.59 5.87 -14.10
C VAL A 27 14.36 6.42 -14.85
N GLU A 28 13.31 5.61 -15.03
CA GLU A 28 11.92 6.09 -15.22
C GLU A 28 10.94 4.90 -15.28
N ASP A 29 10.94 4.04 -14.25
CA ASP A 29 9.78 3.20 -13.92
C ASP A 29 9.37 3.38 -12.45
N GLU A 30 9.38 4.64 -12.00
CA GLU A 30 8.77 5.07 -10.73
C GLU A 30 7.93 6.33 -10.91
N ILE A 31 6.88 6.28 -11.73
CA ILE A 31 5.74 7.22 -11.60
C ILE A 31 4.36 6.54 -11.62
N ASN A 32 4.30 5.28 -11.19
CA ASN A 32 3.06 4.70 -10.63
C ASN A 32 3.24 4.22 -9.18
N GLY A 33 4.28 4.70 -8.47
CA GLY A 33 4.66 4.25 -7.13
C GLY A 33 4.68 5.30 -6.02
N PHE A 34 4.44 6.59 -6.29
CA PHE A 34 4.49 7.62 -5.24
C PHE A 34 3.17 7.66 -4.45
N SER A 35 3.04 6.79 -3.44
CA SER A 35 2.09 7.01 -2.36
C SER A 35 2.53 8.21 -1.54
N LEU A 36 1.89 9.35 -1.80
CA LEU A 36 1.89 10.50 -0.90
C LEU A 36 1.47 10.05 0.50
N GLY A 37 2.47 9.85 1.37
CA GLY A 37 2.30 9.82 2.80
C GLY A 37 1.94 11.21 3.31
N GLN A 38 0.63 11.49 3.37
CA GLN A 38 -0.10 12.38 4.28
C GLN A 38 0.25 13.88 4.30
N PRO A 39 -0.77 14.77 4.23
CA PRO A 39 -1.40 15.16 5.48
C PRO A 39 -2.93 15.30 5.34
N GLN A 40 -3.68 14.52 6.10
CA GLN A 40 -5.12 14.74 6.30
C GLN A 40 -5.36 14.64 7.81
N THR A 41 -5.25 15.81 8.43
CA THR A 41 -6.13 16.36 9.45
C THR A 41 -6.93 15.39 10.32
N LEU A 42 -6.75 15.56 11.63
CA LEU A 42 -7.71 15.33 12.71
C LEU A 42 -9.18 15.35 12.23
N HIS A 43 -9.77 14.17 12.02
CA HIS A 43 -11.22 14.04 11.91
C HIS A 43 -11.66 12.70 12.51
N LYS A 44 -12.11 12.81 13.76
CA LYS A 44 -13.09 11.95 14.42
C LYS A 44 -14.28 11.81 13.45
N ASP A 45 -14.82 10.61 13.28
CA ASP A 45 -15.90 10.20 12.35
C ASP A 45 -15.39 9.44 11.11
N ARG A 46 -15.25 8.12 11.23
CA ARG A 46 -14.88 7.24 10.11
C ARG A 46 -15.60 5.89 10.14
N HIS A 47 -16.92 5.91 10.20
CA HIS A 47 -17.73 4.69 10.04
C HIS A 47 -18.07 4.37 8.56
N LEU A 48 -17.62 5.16 7.58
CA LEU A 48 -18.05 4.99 6.18
C LEU A 48 -16.95 5.04 5.11
N LEU A 49 -15.67 4.93 5.49
CA LEU A 49 -14.60 4.69 4.54
C LEU A 49 -14.25 3.21 4.60
N ALA A 50 -14.49 2.48 3.51
CA ALA A 50 -14.21 1.06 3.40
C ALA A 50 -12.77 0.76 3.88
N LEU A 51 -12.64 0.19 5.08
CA LEU A 51 -11.34 -0.11 5.65
C LEU A 51 -10.73 -1.26 4.86
N ASN A 52 -9.64 -0.97 4.15
CA ASN A 52 -8.90 -2.02 3.44
C ASN A 52 -8.10 -2.84 4.47
N CYS A 53 -8.63 -4.02 4.83
CA CYS A 53 -8.00 -4.91 5.80
C CYS A 53 -6.58 -5.33 5.37
N GLY A 54 -6.31 -5.47 4.07
CA GLY A 54 -5.00 -5.86 3.57
C GLY A 54 -3.92 -4.84 3.93
N SER A 55 -4.14 -3.57 3.58
CA SER A 55 -3.16 -2.51 3.88
C SER A 55 -3.06 -2.21 5.37
N ALA A 56 -4.18 -2.22 6.09
CA ALA A 56 -4.20 -1.99 7.53
C ALA A 56 -3.47 -3.10 8.31
N CYS A 57 -3.71 -4.37 7.95
CA CYS A 57 -3.00 -5.50 8.55
C CYS A 57 -1.53 -5.55 8.11
N GLY A 58 -1.19 -5.11 6.89
CA GLY A 58 0.19 -4.94 6.46
C GLY A 58 0.97 -4.00 7.38
N LYS A 59 0.38 -2.84 7.71
CA LYS A 59 0.97 -1.89 8.67
C LYS A 59 1.06 -2.48 10.07
N ARG A 60 0.00 -3.13 10.54
CA ARG A 60 -0.06 -3.74 11.88
C ARG A 60 0.99 -4.84 12.07
N CYS A 61 1.22 -5.65 11.04
CA CYS A 61 2.10 -6.80 11.07
C CYS A 61 3.52 -6.51 10.55
N ALA A 62 3.87 -5.26 10.26
CA ALA A 62 5.14 -4.90 9.63
C ALA A 62 6.38 -5.40 10.40
N LEU A 63 6.32 -5.39 11.73
CA LEU A 63 7.39 -5.83 12.63
C LEU A 63 7.13 -7.20 13.27
N ALA A 64 6.06 -7.90 12.88
CA ALA A 64 5.75 -9.20 13.47
C ALA A 64 6.82 -10.24 13.10
N SER A 65 7.34 -10.97 14.10
CA SER A 65 8.34 -12.02 13.90
C SER A 65 7.84 -13.16 13.01
N VAL A 66 6.52 -13.42 13.02
CA VAL A 66 5.86 -14.41 12.15
C VAL A 66 4.77 -13.70 11.35
N LYS A 67 5.14 -13.12 10.22
CA LYS A 67 4.27 -12.26 9.38
C LYS A 67 2.98 -12.97 8.95
N ASP A 68 3.08 -14.18 8.41
CA ASP A 68 1.91 -14.91 7.88
C ASP A 68 0.86 -15.18 8.96
N ARG A 69 1.31 -15.55 10.16
CA ARG A 69 0.44 -15.75 11.32
C ARG A 69 -0.25 -14.45 11.71
N CYS A 70 0.50 -13.34 11.79
CA CYS A 70 -0.04 -12.04 12.13
C CYS A 70 -1.09 -11.59 11.11
N LEU A 71 -0.78 -11.66 9.81
CA LEU A 71 -1.69 -11.26 8.74
C LEU A 71 -2.98 -12.10 8.74
N LYS A 72 -2.87 -13.41 8.96
CA LYS A 72 -4.03 -14.31 9.05
C LYS A 72 -4.98 -13.91 10.19
N TYR A 73 -4.46 -13.74 11.41
CA TYR A 73 -5.31 -13.36 12.54
C TYR A 73 -5.80 -11.93 12.45
N CYS A 74 -4.96 -11.00 12.00
CA CYS A 74 -5.37 -9.62 11.76
C CYS A 74 -6.50 -9.55 10.75
N GLY A 75 -6.42 -10.29 9.63
CA GLY A 75 -7.48 -10.35 8.62
C GLY A 75 -8.80 -10.85 9.19
N ILE A 76 -8.80 -11.93 9.98
CA ILE A 76 -10.00 -12.45 10.65
C ILE A 76 -10.61 -11.40 11.58
N CYS A 77 -9.79 -10.75 12.40
CA CYS A 77 -10.23 -9.72 13.33
C CYS A 77 -10.74 -8.47 12.60
N CYS A 78 -10.09 -8.10 11.51
CA CYS A 78 -10.46 -6.97 10.68
C CYS A 78 -11.80 -7.22 9.97
N SER A 79 -12.01 -8.40 9.40
CA SER A 79 -13.31 -8.75 8.79
C SER A 79 -14.44 -8.77 9.81
N SER A 80 -14.17 -9.19 11.05
CA SER A 80 -15.18 -9.25 12.11
C SER A 80 -15.50 -7.89 12.73
N CYS A 81 -14.51 -7.01 12.87
CA CYS A 81 -14.63 -5.77 13.62
C CYS A 81 -14.56 -4.51 12.75
N GLN A 82 -14.23 -4.66 11.46
CA GLN A 82 -14.00 -3.59 10.49
C GLN A 82 -13.07 -2.47 11.00
N CYS A 83 -12.13 -2.82 11.89
CA CYS A 83 -11.23 -1.92 12.58
C CYS A 83 -9.87 -2.60 12.82
N VAL A 84 -8.77 -1.88 12.59
CA VAL A 84 -7.41 -2.32 12.93
C VAL A 84 -6.73 -1.20 13.72
N PRO A 85 -6.19 -1.48 14.91
CA PRO A 85 -5.49 -0.48 15.72
C PRO A 85 -4.27 0.12 15.00
N PRO A 86 -3.94 1.40 15.25
CA PRO A 86 -2.75 2.02 14.69
C PRO A 86 -1.45 1.46 15.31
N GLY A 87 -0.36 1.57 14.54
CA GLY A 87 0.96 1.06 14.93
C GLY A 87 1.08 -0.47 14.82
N THR A 88 2.25 -0.99 15.16
CA THR A 88 2.60 -2.42 15.03
C THR A 88 2.33 -3.24 16.29
N TYR A 89 2.23 -2.58 17.45
CA TYR A 89 1.97 -3.20 18.74
C TYR A 89 1.03 -2.32 19.59
N GLY A 90 0.38 -2.88 20.60
CA GLY A 90 -0.43 -2.12 21.55
C GLY A 90 -1.66 -1.44 20.93
N ASN A 91 -2.10 -0.31 21.50
CA ASN A 91 -3.20 0.54 21.01
C ASN A 91 -4.55 -0.15 20.78
N LYS A 92 -4.77 -1.34 21.35
CA LYS A 92 -6.00 -2.12 21.13
C LYS A 92 -7.25 -1.39 21.61
N ASN A 93 -7.12 -0.43 22.54
CA ASN A 93 -8.21 0.42 23.00
C ASN A 93 -8.82 1.31 21.89
N ALA A 94 -8.09 1.57 20.80
CA ALA A 94 -8.62 2.29 19.64
C ALA A 94 -9.73 1.49 18.91
N CYS A 95 -9.72 0.16 19.02
CA CYS A 95 -10.71 -0.73 18.44
C CYS A 95 -11.20 -1.75 19.50
N PRO A 96 -12.22 -1.42 20.33
CA PRO A 96 -12.70 -2.29 21.40
C PRO A 96 -13.06 -3.71 20.94
N CYS A 97 -13.75 -3.85 19.80
CA CYS A 97 -14.05 -5.17 19.23
C CYS A 97 -12.78 -5.99 18.94
N TYR A 98 -11.75 -5.37 18.36
CA TYR A 98 -10.48 -6.03 18.04
C TYR A 98 -9.72 -6.46 19.31
N ARG A 99 -9.80 -5.66 20.38
CA ARG A 99 -9.22 -5.96 21.69
C ARG A 99 -9.92 -7.14 22.35
N ASP A 100 -11.25 -7.14 22.32
CA ASP A 100 -12.07 -8.04 23.14
C ASP A 100 -12.36 -9.38 22.42
N LEU A 101 -12.02 -9.50 21.14
CA LEU A 101 -12.18 -10.74 20.38
C LEU A 101 -11.27 -11.84 20.93
N LYS A 102 -11.91 -12.92 21.42
CA LYS A 102 -11.26 -14.08 22.01
C LYS A 102 -11.35 -15.29 21.09
N ASN A 103 -10.40 -16.20 21.23
CA ASN A 103 -10.51 -17.54 20.64
C ASN A 103 -11.41 -18.43 21.53
N ALA A 104 -11.70 -19.65 21.08
CA ALA A 104 -12.50 -20.62 21.84
C ALA A 104 -11.91 -20.97 23.23
N LYS A 105 -10.62 -20.70 23.46
CA LYS A 105 -9.92 -20.91 24.74
C LYS A 105 -9.95 -19.66 25.65
N GLY A 106 -10.71 -18.63 25.29
CA GLY A 106 -10.84 -17.39 26.05
C GLY A 106 -9.60 -16.48 26.02
N LYS A 107 -8.60 -16.76 25.17
CA LYS A 107 -7.39 -15.94 25.03
C LYS A 107 -7.58 -14.88 23.93
N PRO A 108 -6.88 -13.74 24.01
CA PRO A 108 -6.91 -12.72 22.95
C PRO A 108 -6.57 -13.34 21.59
N LYS A 109 -7.43 -13.12 20.59
CA LYS A 109 -7.27 -13.70 19.25
C LYS A 109 -6.43 -12.81 18.33
N CYS A 110 -6.55 -11.50 18.49
CA CYS A 110 -6.02 -10.52 17.54
C CYS A 110 -4.62 -10.02 17.93
N PRO A 111 -3.72 -9.78 16.96
CA PRO A 111 -2.34 -9.37 17.22
C PRO A 111 -2.20 -8.02 17.95
#